data_AF-A0A958FKU5-F1
#
_entry.id   AF-A0A958FKU5-F1
#
_cell.length_a   1.000
_cell.length_b   1.000
_cell.length_c   1.000
_cell.angle_alpha   90.00
_cell.angle_beta   90.00
_cell.angle_gamma   90.00
#
_symmetry.space_group_name_H-M   'P 1'
#
loop_
_entity.id
_entity.type
_entity.pdbx_description
1 polymer ?
#
loop_
_entity_poly.entity_id
_entity_poly.type
_entity_poly.pdbx_seq_one_letter_code
_entity_poly.pdbx_strand_id
1 'polypeptide(L)' 'NAEDALKLIMAGADVTMLTSVIYKKGPEVIKIMLEEMQQWMDEHEIGSLKEMKGSMSYLSAAEPAALVRANYIKTLQSMK' A
#
# COMPACT_ATOMS: atom_id res chain seq x y z
N ASN A 1 -0.52 5.76 -6.76
CA ASN A 1 -0.99 4.86 -7.87
C ASN A 1 -1.71 3.66 -7.22
N ALA A 2 -2.10 2.62 -7.96
CA ALA A 2 -2.79 1.45 -7.38
C ALA A 2 -1.94 0.75 -6.32
N GLU A 3 -0.65 0.52 -6.60
CA GLU A 3 0.29 -0.14 -5.70
C GLU A 3 0.47 0.62 -4.38
N ASP A 4 0.60 1.95 -4.43
CA ASP A 4 0.69 2.78 -3.22
C ASP A 4 -0.57 2.66 -2.36
N ALA A 5 -1.75 2.62 -3.00
CA ALA A 5 -3.02 2.49 -2.29
C ALA A 5 -3.11 1.13 -1.58
N LEU A 6 -2.74 0.03 -2.26
CA LEU A 6 -2.69 -1.31 -1.67
C LEU A 6 -1.73 -1.35 -0.47
N LYS A 7 -0.54 -0.77 -0.58
CA LYS A 7 0.43 -0.69 0.53
C LYS A 7 -0.14 0.05 1.73
N LEU A 8 -0.86 1.15 1.52
CA LEU A 8 -1.51 1.88 2.61
C LEU A 8 -2.58 1.04 3.32
N ILE A 9 -3.39 0.28 2.56
CA ILE A 9 -4.38 -0.63 3.13
C ILE A 9 -3.69 -1.74 3.94
N MET A 10 -2.61 -2.34 3.41
CA MET A 10 -1.81 -3.33 4.13
C MET A 10 -1.16 -2.77 5.39
N ALA A 11 -0.79 -1.49 5.40
CA ALA A 11 -0.31 -0.80 6.60
C ALA A 11 -1.44 -0.55 7.62
N GLY A 12 -2.71 -0.69 7.23
CA GLY A 12 -3.88 -0.60 8.10
C GLY A 12 -4.87 0.52 7.75
N ALA A 13 -4.68 1.24 6.64
CA ALA A 13 -5.58 2.32 6.25
C ALA A 13 -7.00 1.82 5.92
N ASP A 14 -8.01 2.58 6.35
CA ASP A 14 -9.41 2.38 5.95
C ASP A 14 -9.71 3.03 4.59
N VAL A 15 -9.07 4.17 4.31
CA VAL A 15 -9.31 4.98 3.12
C VAL A 15 -7.98 5.55 2.62
N THR A 16 -7.78 5.55 1.30
CA THR A 16 -6.64 6.19 0.64
C THR A 16 -7.12 7.37 -0.21
N MET A 17 -6.51 8.55 -0.04
CA MET A 17 -6.88 9.75 -0.79
C MET A 17 -6.00 9.94 -2.03
N LEU A 18 -6.63 10.28 -3.15
CA LEU A 18 -5.97 10.56 -4.42
C LEU A 18 -6.28 12.00 -4.84
N THR A 19 -5.26 12.81 -5.08
CA THR A 19 -5.44 14.22 -5.45
C THR A 19 -4.70 14.57 -6.74
N SER A 20 -3.37 14.52 -6.70
CA SER A 20 -2.51 14.95 -7.82
C SER A 20 -2.74 14.15 -9.10
N VAL A 21 -3.02 12.86 -8.97
CA VAL A 21 -3.25 11.97 -10.12
C VAL A 21 -4.58 12.28 -10.82
N ILE A 22 -5.65 12.53 -10.05
CA ILE A 22 -6.97 12.89 -10.58
C ILE A 22 -6.89 14.26 -11.24
N TYR A 23 -6.23 15.23 -10.61
CA TYR A 23 -6.05 16.55 -11.19
C TYR A 23 -5.31 16.52 -12.54
N LYS A 24 -4.26 15.69 -12.66
CA LYS A 24 -3.44 15.62 -13.87
C LYS A 24 -4.02 14.75 -14.98
N LYS A 25 -4.73 13.67 -14.64
CA LYS A 25 -5.16 12.63 -15.60
C LYS A 25 -6.68 12.53 -15.76
N GLY A 26 -7.44 13.32 -15.00
CA GLY A 26 -8.90 13.24 -14.96
C GLY A 26 -9.41 12.08 -14.09
N PRO A 27 -10.74 12.00 -13.89
CA PRO A 27 -11.37 11.00 -13.01
C PRO A 27 -11.27 9.56 -13.52
N GLU A 28 -11.09 9.35 -14.83
CA GLU A 28 -11.02 8.00 -15.42
C GLU A 28 -9.86 7.16 -14.87
N VAL A 29 -8.83 7.80 -14.32
CA VAL A 29 -7.73 7.09 -13.66
C VAL A 29 -8.19 6.24 -12.48
N ILE A 30 -9.33 6.57 -11.87
CA ILE A 30 -9.92 5.79 -10.77
C ILE A 30 -10.29 4.39 -11.26
N LYS A 31 -10.91 4.28 -12.44
CA LYS A 31 -11.29 2.99 -13.02
C LYS A 31 -10.05 2.13 -13.30
N ILE A 32 -9.03 2.73 -13.91
CA ILE A 32 -7.75 2.05 -14.20
C ILE A 32 -7.12 1.55 -12.90
N MET A 33 -7.06 2.39 -11.87
CA MET A 33 -6.49 2.00 -10.59
C MET A 33 -7.28 0.88 -9.92
N LEU A 34 -8.61 0.85 -10.03
CA LEU A 34 -9.43 -0.24 -9.49
C LEU A 34 -9.15 -1.57 -10.21
N GLU A 35 -9.02 -1.55 -11.53
CA GLU A 35 -8.67 -2.73 -12.34
C GLU A 35 -7.28 -3.25 -11.97
N GLU A 36 -6.29 -2.37 -11.87
CA GLU A 36 -4.92 -2.71 -11.42
C GLU A 36 -4.92 -3.32 -10.01
N MET A 37 -5.74 -2.76 -9.09
CA MET A 37 -5.86 -3.30 -7.73
C MET A 37 -6.50 -4.70 -7.71
N GLN A 38 -7.56 -4.90 -8.50
CA GLN A 38 -8.23 -6.20 -8.61
C GLN A 38 -7.29 -7.25 -9.18
N GLN A 39 -6.58 -6.92 -10.26
CA GLN A 39 -5.59 -7.82 -10.86
C GLN A 39 -4.50 -8.20 -9.86
N TRP A 40 -3.96 -7.23 -9.12
CA TRP A 40 -2.95 -7.51 -8.11
C TRP A 40 -3.47 -8.44 -7.01
N MET A 41 -4.72 -8.25 -6.57
CA MET A 41 -5.37 -9.14 -5.60
C MET A 41 -5.55 -10.55 -6.13
N ASP A 42 -5.99 -10.70 -7.38
CA ASP A 42 -6.16 -11.99 -8.03
C ASP A 42 -4.82 -12.74 -8.17
N GLU A 43 -3.75 -12.03 -8.56
CA GLU A 43 -2.39 -12.57 -8.66
C GLU A 43 -1.82 -13.04 -7.32
N HIS A 44 -2.26 -12.45 -6.21
CA HIS A 44 -1.82 -12.78 -4.85
C HIS A 44 -2.83 -13.66 -4.09
N GLU A 45 -3.87 -14.17 -4.76
CA GLU A 45 -4.93 -15.02 -4.19
C GLU A 45 -5.65 -14.37 -2.99
N ILE A 46 -5.77 -13.03 -2.98
CA ILE A 46 -6.41 -12.29 -1.90
C ILE A 46 -7.88 -12.06 -2.26
N GLY A 47 -8.79 -12.63 -1.47
CA GLY A 47 -10.23 -12.56 -1.74
C GLY A 47 -10.87 -11.23 -1.38
N SER A 48 -10.28 -10.48 -0.45
CA SER A 48 -10.84 -9.19 -0.02
C SER A 48 -9.81 -8.19 0.51
N LEU A 49 -10.11 -6.90 0.38
CA LEU A 49 -9.33 -5.84 1.03
C LEU A 49 -9.29 -5.99 2.56
N LYS A 50 -10.32 -6.63 3.15
CA LYS A 50 -10.38 -6.88 4.60
C LYS A 50 -9.31 -7.87 5.05
N GLU A 51 -9.00 -8.87 4.23
CA GLU A 51 -7.93 -9.84 4.51
C GLU A 51 -6.54 -9.20 4.46
N MET A 52 -6.31 -8.26 3.53
CA MET A 52 -5.00 -7.59 3.47
C MET A 52 -4.83 -6.49 4.51
N LYS A 53 -5.94 -5.92 5.03
CA LYS A 53 -5.86 -4.73 5.87
C LYS A 53 -5.03 -4.98 7.12
N GLY A 54 -3.97 -4.20 7.31
CA GLY A 54 -3.09 -4.29 8.46
C GLY A 54 -2.13 -5.49 8.45
N SER A 55 -2.05 -6.26 7.35
CA SER A 55 -1.13 -7.40 7.22
C SER A 55 0.35 -7.00 7.28
N MET A 56 0.68 -5.75 6.93
CA MET A 56 2.02 -5.15 7.01
C MET A 56 2.10 -4.06 8.10
N SER A 57 1.19 -4.06 9.06
CA SER A 57 1.24 -3.13 10.20
C SER A 57 2.38 -3.49 11.17
N TYR A 58 2.80 -2.53 12.00
CA TYR A 58 3.76 -2.81 13.07
C TYR A 58 3.26 -3.94 14.00
N LEU A 59 1.95 -4.01 14.24
CA LEU A 59 1.33 -5.02 15.10
C LEU A 59 1.30 -6.41 14.48
N SER A 60 1.28 -6.53 13.15
CA SER A 60 1.30 -7.81 12.45
C SER A 60 2.71 -8.31 12.12
N ALA A 61 3.74 -7.51 12.37
CA ALA A 61 5.12 -7.87 12.08
C ALA A 61 5.60 -9.00 13.00
N ALA A 62 6.21 -10.04 12.42
CA ALA A 62 6.76 -11.16 13.18
C ALA A 62 7.86 -10.72 14.17
N GLU A 63 8.70 -9.77 13.76
CA GLU A 63 9.72 -9.14 14.62
C GLU A 63 9.67 -7.61 14.49
N PRO A 64 8.86 -6.92 15.31
CA PRO A 64 8.65 -5.48 15.18
C PRO A 64 9.94 -4.65 15.37
N ALA A 65 10.86 -5.10 16.23
CA ALA A 65 12.14 -4.44 16.45
C ALA A 65 13.07 -4.50 15.21
N ALA A 66 13.09 -5.63 14.51
CA ALA A 66 13.86 -5.79 13.28
C ALA A 66 13.32 -4.90 12.16
N LEU A 67 11.99 -4.81 12.03
CA LEU A 67 11.32 -3.91 11.08
C LEU A 67 11.71 -2.44 11.30
N VAL A 68 11.67 -1.97 12.55
CA VAL A 68 12.08 -0.58 12.88
C VAL A 68 13.55 -0.35 12.56
N ARG A 69 14.42 -1.31 12.90
CA ARG A 69 15.86 -1.21 12.59
C ARG A 69 16.13 -1.15 11.08
N ALA A 70 15.44 -1.97 10.30
CA ALA A 70 15.55 -1.97 8.84
C ALA A 70 15.12 -0.62 8.25
N ASN A 71 13.99 -0.08 8.72
CA ASN A 71 13.52 1.24 8.30
C ASN A 71 14.53 2.34 8.65
N TYR A 72 15.11 2.32 9.86
CA TYR A 72 16.14 3.27 10.26
C TYR A 72 17.37 3.24 9.35
N ILE A 73 17.92 2.05 9.08
CA ILE A 73 19.07 1.88 8.18
C ILE A 73 18.75 2.40 6.77
N LYS A 74 17.56 2.07 6.24
CA LYS A 74 17.11 2.54 4.92
C LYS A 74 17.04 4.07 4.85
N THR A 75 16.50 4.72 5.87
CA THR A 75 16.44 6.19 5.95
C THR A 75 17.84 6.80 5.95
N LEU A 76 18.79 6.27 6.72
CA LEU A 76 20.17 6.75 6.73
C LEU A 76 20.86 6.59 5.37
N GLN A 77 20.60 5.49 4.66
CA GLN A 77 21.17 5.26 3.33
C GLN A 77 20.61 6.22 2.27
N SER A 78 19.33 6.61 2.37
CA SER A 78 18.71 7.57 1.43
C SER A 78 19.23 9.01 1.55
N MET A 79 20.02 9.30 2.58
CA MET A 79 20.63 10.62 2.82
C MET A 79 22.07 10.71 2.30
N LYS A 80 22.62 9.62 1.75
CA LYS A 80 23.90 9.62 1.03
C LYS A 80 23.66 9.87 -0.45
#